data_AF-A0A1A2MM85-F1
#
_entry.id   AF-A0A1A2MM85-F1
#
_cell.length_a   1.000
_cell.length_b   1.000
_cell.length_c   1.000
_cell.angle_alpha   90.00
_cell.angle_beta   90.00
_cell.angle_gamma   90.00
#
_symmetry.space_group_name_H-M   'P 1'
#
loop_
_entity.id
_entity.type
_entity.pdbx_description
1 polymer ?
#
loop_
_entity_poly.entity_id
_entity_poly.type
_entity_poly.pdbx_seq_one_letter_code
_entity_poly.pdbx_strand_id
1 'polypeptide(L)'
;MTPVLHFAANFWWLVFPLGGAIGGGLRAVAAANERRAERRLERYRLKQQAKIAIAEASGRARANEDTDRREVAKLVSAHDRIDARWFDYEVDIAKLLDFPMMTDMRAPLTIAFHRAKRHADLLRPEPPEGLVGNRDALVEYRDAVHEYVSAFEIAEAEAIRRRRSDFTADEQQRMARAQSLLHLAQDDAATREERQNAYARASKELNGLIALPAPARAGIERRIAGQIEA
;
A
#
# COMPACT_ATOMS: atom_id res chain seq x y z
N MET A 1 81.66 55.87 -35.48
CA MET A 1 80.40 55.25 -35.93
C MET A 1 80.80 54.13 -36.89
N THR A 2 80.61 52.83 -36.69
CA THR A 2 79.78 52.04 -35.78
C THR A 2 80.26 50.58 -35.94
N PRO A 3 81.11 50.03 -35.04
CA PRO A 3 81.54 48.62 -35.12
C PRO A 3 80.36 47.65 -34.92
N VAL A 4 79.27 48.14 -34.32
CA VAL A 4 77.99 47.43 -34.15
C VAL A 4 77.33 47.09 -35.49
N LEU A 5 77.48 47.92 -36.54
CA LEU A 5 76.87 47.67 -37.85
C LEU A 5 77.57 46.55 -38.63
N HIS A 6 78.88 46.35 -38.42
CA HIS A 6 79.65 45.31 -39.12
C HIS A 6 79.43 43.91 -38.51
N PHE A 7 79.22 43.84 -37.20
CA PHE A 7 78.80 42.61 -36.52
C PHE A 7 77.36 42.22 -36.93
N ALA A 8 76.44 43.19 -36.98
CA ALA A 8 75.08 42.95 -37.45
C ALA A 8 75.01 42.49 -38.92
N ALA A 9 75.90 42.98 -39.79
CA ALA A 9 75.99 42.55 -41.19
C ALA A 9 76.57 41.13 -41.36
N ASN A 10 77.52 40.71 -40.53
CA ASN A 10 78.18 39.40 -40.64
C ASN A 10 77.39 38.25 -39.99
N PHE A 11 76.55 38.56 -39.00
CA PHE A 11 75.80 37.57 -38.22
C PHE A 11 74.29 37.56 -38.53
N TRP A 12 73.85 38.17 -39.65
CA TRP A 12 72.42 38.19 -40.04
C TRP A 12 71.80 36.80 -40.17
N TRP A 13 72.61 35.78 -40.49
CA TRP A 13 72.19 34.39 -40.61
C TRP A 13 71.75 33.76 -39.27
N LEU A 14 72.16 34.31 -38.11
CA LEU A 14 71.73 33.84 -36.77
C LEU A 14 70.22 34.06 -36.53
N VAL A 15 69.57 34.95 -37.28
CA VAL A 15 68.11 35.12 -37.23
C VAL A 15 67.37 33.84 -37.61
N PHE A 16 67.95 32.97 -38.44
CA PHE A 16 67.33 31.70 -38.84
C PHE A 16 67.28 30.66 -37.72
N PRO A 17 68.39 30.26 -37.07
CA PRO A 17 68.35 29.30 -35.95
C PRO A 17 67.67 29.88 -34.70
N LEU A 18 67.88 31.16 -34.39
CA LEU A 18 67.21 31.81 -33.24
C LEU A 18 65.71 32.06 -33.53
N GLY A 19 65.36 32.49 -34.74
CA GLY A 19 63.96 32.66 -35.16
C GLY A 19 63.20 31.34 -35.24
N GLY A 20 63.85 30.27 -35.70
CA GLY A 20 63.30 28.92 -35.67
C GLY A 20 63.09 28.38 -34.26
N ALA A 21 64.04 28.61 -33.35
CA ALA A 21 63.92 28.20 -31.94
C ALA A 21 62.83 28.98 -31.19
N ILE A 22 62.73 30.30 -31.41
CA ILE A 22 61.69 31.15 -30.81
C ILE A 22 60.30 30.80 -31.39
N GLY A 23 60.18 30.64 -32.71
CA GLY A 23 58.94 30.23 -33.37
C GLY A 23 58.47 28.82 -32.95
N GLY A 24 59.41 27.88 -32.80
CA GLY A 24 59.13 26.53 -32.29
C GLY A 24 58.67 26.52 -30.83
N GLY A 25 59.31 27.32 -29.97
CA GLY A 25 58.92 27.48 -28.57
C GLY A 25 57.53 28.10 -28.40
N LEU A 26 57.21 29.16 -29.16
CA LEU A 26 55.88 29.77 -29.17
C LEU A 26 54.80 28.80 -29.65
N ARG A 27 55.09 28.02 -30.69
CA ARG A 27 54.16 27.00 -31.21
C ARG A 27 53.94 25.84 -30.23
N ALA A 28 54.97 25.44 -29.49
CA ALA A 28 54.86 24.41 -28.45
C ALA A 28 54.01 24.88 -27.25
N VAL A 29 54.15 26.15 -26.84
CA VAL A 29 53.32 26.75 -25.78
C VAL A 29 51.87 26.93 -26.23
N ALA A 30 51.65 27.37 -27.47
CA ALA A 30 50.31 27.48 -28.06
C ALA A 30 49.61 26.12 -28.11
N ALA A 31 50.28 25.08 -28.62
CA ALA A 31 49.74 23.72 -28.67
C ALA A 31 49.51 23.13 -27.26
N ALA A 32 50.35 23.45 -26.27
CA ALA A 32 50.13 23.03 -24.89
C ALA A 32 48.93 23.74 -24.23
N ASN A 33 48.66 24.99 -24.61
CA ASN A 33 47.52 25.76 -24.12
C ASN A 33 46.20 25.29 -24.76
N GLU A 34 46.19 25.00 -26.06
CA GLU A 34 45.05 24.40 -26.77
C GLU A 34 44.64 23.06 -26.14
N ARG A 35 45.59 22.17 -25.88
CA ARG A 35 45.34 20.89 -25.18
C ARG A 35 44.81 21.06 -23.75
N ARG A 36 45.07 22.19 -23.09
CA ARG A 36 44.51 22.51 -21.77
C ARG A 36 43.10 23.09 -21.89
N ALA A 37 42.83 23.88 -22.93
CA ALA A 37 41.51 24.41 -23.24
C ALA A 37 40.54 23.28 -23.64
N GLU A 38 40.96 22.36 -24.51
CA GLU A 38 40.20 21.17 -24.90
C GLU A 38 39.84 20.31 -23.69
N ARG A 39 40.83 20.00 -22.82
CA ARG A 39 40.60 19.26 -21.58
C ARG A 39 39.61 19.96 -20.62
N ARG A 40 39.58 21.30 -20.61
CA ARG A 40 38.61 22.06 -19.79
C ARG A 40 37.20 21.94 -20.36
N LEU A 41 37.06 22.01 -21.69
CA LEU A 41 35.77 21.86 -22.38
C LEU A 41 35.22 20.45 -22.25
N GLU A 42 36.07 19.42 -22.40
CA GLU A 42 35.69 18.02 -22.17
C GLU A 42 35.20 17.79 -20.74
N ARG A 43 35.95 18.28 -19.74
CA ARG A 43 35.53 18.20 -18.33
C ARG A 43 34.23 18.94 -18.06
N TYR A 44 34.01 20.09 -18.70
CA TYR A 44 32.77 20.83 -18.57
C TYR A 44 31.58 20.06 -19.17
N ARG A 45 31.75 19.48 -20.36
CA ARG A 45 30.75 18.62 -21.01
C ARG A 45 30.43 17.39 -20.16
N LEU A 46 31.44 16.69 -19.65
CA LEU A 46 31.25 15.53 -18.77
C LEU A 46 30.52 15.91 -17.48
N LYS A 47 30.84 17.06 -16.87
CA LYS A 47 30.13 17.58 -15.69
C LYS A 47 28.67 17.94 -16.00
N GLN A 48 28.40 18.55 -17.15
CA GLN A 48 27.03 18.86 -17.58
C GLN A 48 26.23 17.59 -17.87
N GLN A 49 26.81 16.62 -18.58
CA GLN A 49 26.19 15.33 -18.85
C GLN A 49 25.91 14.56 -17.56
N ALA A 50 26.85 14.53 -16.61
CA ALA A 50 26.63 13.94 -15.30
C ALA A 50 25.51 14.64 -14.52
N LYS A 51 25.45 15.98 -14.56
CA LYS A 51 24.37 16.75 -13.93
C LYS A 51 23.00 16.45 -14.54
N ILE A 52 22.91 16.33 -15.86
CA ILE A 52 21.68 15.97 -16.57
C ILE A 52 21.27 14.53 -16.20
N ALA A 53 22.20 13.58 -16.23
CA ALA A 53 21.91 12.18 -15.88
C ALA A 53 21.44 12.04 -14.41
N ILE A 54 22.03 12.79 -13.48
CA ILE A 54 21.57 12.83 -12.07
C ILE A 54 20.17 13.44 -11.96
N ALA A 55 19.90 14.54 -12.68
CA ALA A 55 18.58 15.16 -12.69
C ALA A 55 17.50 14.21 -13.26
N GLU A 56 17.79 13.54 -14.37
CA GLU A 56 16.90 12.53 -14.96
C GLU A 56 16.68 11.33 -14.03
N ALA A 57 17.74 10.81 -13.41
CA ALA A 57 17.63 9.72 -12.44
C ALA A 57 16.78 10.11 -11.23
N SER A 58 16.96 11.32 -10.70
CA SER A 58 16.15 11.85 -9.60
C SER A 58 14.69 12.07 -9.99
N GLY A 59 14.43 12.51 -11.23
CA GLY A 59 13.08 12.66 -11.78
C GLY A 59 12.37 11.32 -11.93
N ARG A 60 13.07 10.28 -12.40
CA ARG A 60 12.55 8.92 -12.49
C ARG A 60 12.25 8.32 -11.12
N ALA A 61 13.13 8.52 -10.14
CA ALA A 61 12.90 8.05 -8.77
C ALA A 61 11.64 8.68 -8.17
N ARG A 62 11.46 10.00 -8.29
CA ARG A 62 10.24 10.69 -7.83
C ARG A 62 8.97 10.19 -8.52
N ALA A 63 9.02 10.01 -9.84
CA ALA A 63 7.87 9.49 -10.59
C ALA A 63 7.48 8.07 -10.15
N ASN A 64 8.46 7.24 -9.79
CA ASN A 64 8.22 5.91 -9.23
C ASN A 64 7.59 6.01 -7.84
N GLU A 65 8.11 6.84 -6.94
CA GLU A 65 7.54 7.05 -5.60
C GLU A 65 6.09 7.57 -5.65
N ASP A 66 5.78 8.48 -6.58
CA ASP A 66 4.41 8.97 -6.80
C ASP A 66 3.47 7.90 -7.37
N THR A 67 4.01 6.93 -8.10
CA THR A 67 3.26 5.77 -8.58
C THR A 67 3.00 4.78 -7.47
N ASP A 68 4.04 4.45 -6.69
CA ASP A 68 3.96 3.58 -5.52
C ASP A 68 2.95 4.13 -4.50
N ARG A 69 3.00 5.44 -4.20
CA ARG A 69 2.06 6.08 -3.26
C ARG A 69 0.61 5.93 -3.71
N ARG A 70 0.35 6.08 -5.02
CA ARG A 70 -1.01 5.89 -5.60
C ARG A 70 -1.44 4.43 -5.57
N GLU A 71 -0.53 3.50 -5.78
CA GLU A 71 -0.79 2.06 -5.70
C GLU A 71 -1.11 1.66 -4.26
N VAL A 72 -0.28 2.05 -3.29
CA VAL A 72 -0.52 1.79 -1.86
C VAL A 72 -1.87 2.35 -1.41
N ALA A 73 -2.19 3.60 -1.77
CA ALA A 73 -3.47 4.20 -1.41
C ALA A 73 -4.67 3.39 -1.96
N LYS A 74 -4.57 2.86 -3.18
CA LYS A 74 -5.60 1.99 -3.76
C LYS A 74 -5.69 0.65 -3.02
N LEU A 75 -4.57 0.05 -2.65
CA LEU A 75 -4.54 -1.23 -1.93
C LEU A 75 -5.10 -1.11 -0.52
N VAL A 76 -4.74 -0.07 0.21
CA VAL A 76 -5.31 0.24 1.53
C VAL A 76 -6.82 0.48 1.41
N SER A 77 -7.25 1.27 0.43
CA SER A 77 -8.68 1.50 0.19
C SER A 77 -9.45 0.21 -0.17
N ALA A 78 -8.85 -0.68 -0.98
CA ALA A 78 -9.43 -1.97 -1.30
C ALA A 78 -9.55 -2.88 -0.07
N HIS A 79 -8.52 -2.91 0.77
CA HIS A 79 -8.51 -3.62 2.04
C HIS A 79 -9.63 -3.11 2.95
N ASP A 80 -9.66 -1.81 3.24
CA ASP A 80 -10.64 -1.19 4.15
C ASP A 80 -12.08 -1.43 3.67
N ARG A 81 -12.31 -1.46 2.35
CA ARG A 81 -13.62 -1.76 1.76
C ARG A 81 -14.07 -3.20 2.03
N ILE A 82 -13.17 -4.18 1.93
CA ILE A 82 -13.51 -5.57 2.23
C ILE A 82 -13.68 -5.76 3.75
N ASP A 83 -12.83 -5.12 4.56
CA ASP A 83 -12.99 -5.10 6.02
C ASP A 83 -14.36 -4.55 6.43
N ALA A 84 -14.81 -3.45 5.84
CA ALA A 84 -16.13 -2.89 6.12
C ALA A 84 -17.27 -3.86 5.75
N ARG A 85 -17.19 -4.51 4.57
CA ARG A 85 -18.18 -5.52 4.15
C ARG A 85 -18.18 -6.74 5.07
N TRP A 86 -17.01 -7.19 5.50
CA TRP A 86 -16.87 -8.26 6.47
C TRP A 86 -17.46 -7.87 7.82
N PHE A 87 -17.16 -6.67 8.30
CA PHE A 87 -17.61 -6.16 9.59
C PHE A 87 -19.14 -6.15 9.72
N ASP A 88 -19.86 -5.90 8.63
CA ASP A 88 -21.32 -6.06 8.60
C ASP A 88 -21.76 -7.46 9.06
N TYR A 89 -21.06 -8.53 8.67
CA TYR A 89 -21.42 -9.89 9.07
C TYR A 89 -21.13 -10.18 10.55
N GLU A 90 -20.21 -9.44 11.18
CA GLU A 90 -19.90 -9.59 12.60
C GLU A 90 -20.79 -8.73 13.51
N VAL A 91 -21.33 -7.63 12.99
CA VAL A 91 -22.09 -6.63 13.76
C VAL A 91 -23.59 -6.67 13.46
N ASP A 92 -23.99 -6.81 12.19
CA ASP A 92 -25.38 -6.95 11.82
C ASP A 92 -25.83 -8.41 12.00
N ILE A 93 -26.58 -8.61 13.07
CA ILE A 93 -27.11 -9.90 13.49
C ILE A 93 -28.09 -10.47 12.47
N ALA A 94 -28.89 -9.62 11.81
CA ALA A 94 -29.80 -10.09 10.78
C ALA A 94 -29.01 -10.66 9.60
N LYS A 95 -27.99 -9.92 9.14
CA LYS A 95 -27.08 -10.36 8.08
C LYS A 95 -26.34 -11.64 8.46
N LEU A 96 -25.87 -11.74 9.71
CA LEU A 96 -25.23 -12.96 10.23
C LEU A 96 -26.18 -14.16 10.18
N LEU A 97 -27.41 -14.03 10.67
CA LEU A 97 -28.37 -15.12 10.69
C LEU A 97 -28.86 -15.49 9.29
N ASP A 98 -28.85 -14.57 8.33
CA ASP A 98 -29.16 -14.85 6.92
C ASP A 98 -28.05 -15.61 6.21
N PHE A 99 -26.78 -15.34 6.56
CA PHE A 99 -25.59 -15.90 5.93
C PHE A 99 -24.60 -16.49 6.96
N PRO A 100 -25.02 -17.49 7.77
CA PRO A 100 -24.26 -17.97 8.92
C PRO A 100 -22.90 -18.58 8.55
N MET A 101 -22.79 -19.14 7.33
CA MET A 101 -21.55 -19.68 6.79
C MET A 101 -20.38 -18.68 6.84
N MET A 102 -20.65 -17.38 6.70
CA MET A 102 -19.61 -16.35 6.74
C MET A 102 -18.85 -16.30 8.07
N THR A 103 -19.47 -16.76 9.17
CA THR A 103 -18.85 -16.80 10.51
C THR A 103 -18.51 -18.22 10.98
N ASP A 104 -18.80 -19.23 10.14
CA ASP A 104 -18.56 -20.63 10.49
C ASP A 104 -17.12 -21.06 10.15
N MET A 105 -16.28 -21.17 11.19
CA MET A 105 -14.89 -21.62 11.09
C MET A 105 -14.73 -23.10 10.72
N ARG A 106 -15.82 -23.83 10.47
CA ARG A 106 -15.81 -25.20 9.93
C ARG A 106 -15.88 -25.21 8.41
N ALA A 107 -16.37 -24.13 7.79
CA ALA A 107 -16.53 -24.03 6.36
C ALA A 107 -15.18 -23.73 5.69
N PRO A 108 -14.71 -24.55 4.72
CA PRO A 108 -13.38 -24.37 4.11
C PRO A 108 -13.17 -23.00 3.46
N LEU A 109 -14.20 -22.44 2.82
CA LEU A 109 -14.12 -21.12 2.18
C LEU A 109 -13.99 -19.99 3.22
N THR A 110 -14.69 -20.11 4.35
CA THR A 110 -14.59 -19.17 5.47
C THR A 110 -13.21 -19.23 6.11
N ILE A 111 -12.65 -20.44 6.30
CA ILE A 111 -11.27 -20.61 6.78
C ILE A 111 -10.27 -19.96 5.82
N ALA A 112 -10.42 -20.19 4.50
CA ALA A 112 -9.55 -19.62 3.48
C ALA A 112 -9.60 -18.09 3.49
N PHE A 113 -10.81 -17.52 3.54
CA PHE A 113 -11.04 -16.07 3.70
C PHE A 113 -10.35 -15.52 4.95
N HIS A 114 -10.57 -16.10 6.13
CA HIS A 114 -9.97 -15.60 7.37
C HIS A 114 -8.44 -15.71 7.38
N ARG A 115 -7.89 -16.74 6.73
CA ARG A 115 -6.44 -16.88 6.56
C ARG A 115 -5.89 -15.78 5.66
N ALA A 116 -6.54 -15.52 4.52
CA ALA A 116 -6.14 -14.46 3.60
C ALA A 116 -6.26 -13.07 4.26
N LYS A 117 -7.35 -12.83 5.01
CA LYS A 117 -7.52 -11.62 5.83
C LYS A 117 -6.33 -11.41 6.75
N ARG A 118 -6.03 -12.41 7.59
CA ARG A 118 -4.94 -12.32 8.57
C ARG A 118 -3.59 -12.08 7.89
N HIS A 119 -3.38 -12.64 6.70
CA HIS A 119 -2.15 -12.40 5.94
C HIS A 119 -2.05 -10.96 5.45
N ALA A 120 -3.13 -10.43 4.87
CA ALA A 120 -3.20 -9.04 4.43
C ALA A 120 -3.08 -8.05 5.62
N ASP A 121 -3.70 -8.36 6.76
CA ASP A 121 -3.60 -7.57 8.00
C ASP A 121 -2.15 -7.46 8.48
N LEU A 122 -1.38 -8.55 8.44
CA LEU A 122 0.03 -8.57 8.87
C LEU A 122 0.95 -7.76 7.97
N LEU A 123 0.62 -7.66 6.68
CA LEU A 123 1.39 -6.90 5.69
C LEU A 123 0.89 -5.46 5.53
N ARG A 124 -0.20 -5.09 6.20
CA ARG A 124 -0.81 -3.76 6.10
C ARG A 124 0.16 -2.70 6.64
N PRO A 125 0.49 -1.68 5.85
CA PRO A 125 1.41 -0.65 6.28
C PRO A 125 0.77 0.35 7.26
N GLU A 126 1.45 0.62 8.36
CA GLU A 126 1.09 1.67 9.33
C GLU A 126 2.33 2.54 9.62
N PRO A 127 2.45 3.74 9.02
CA PRO A 127 1.52 4.42 8.11
C PRO A 127 1.63 3.93 6.64
N PRO A 128 0.66 4.24 5.76
CA PRO A 128 0.67 3.79 4.36
C PRO A 128 1.95 4.12 3.59
N GLU A 129 2.59 5.25 3.89
CA GLU A 129 3.83 5.68 3.23
C GLU A 129 5.01 4.71 3.47
N GLY A 130 4.90 3.78 4.43
CA GLY A 130 5.93 2.81 4.78
C GLY A 130 6.32 1.83 3.65
N LEU A 131 5.49 1.69 2.61
CA LEU A 131 5.81 0.85 1.43
C LEU A 131 6.42 1.62 0.27
N VAL A 132 6.42 2.96 0.30
CA VAL A 132 6.91 3.77 -0.83
C VAL A 132 8.41 3.57 -1.01
N GLY A 133 8.84 3.19 -2.22
CA GLY A 133 10.24 2.88 -2.51
C GLY A 133 10.69 1.48 -2.07
N ASN A 134 9.85 0.69 -1.40
CA ASN A 134 10.09 -0.72 -1.10
C ASN A 134 9.22 -1.61 -2.00
N ARG A 135 9.76 -1.91 -3.19
CA ARG A 135 9.01 -2.62 -4.23
C ARG A 135 8.63 -4.05 -3.84
N ASP A 136 9.49 -4.76 -3.12
CA ASP A 136 9.22 -6.16 -2.74
C ASP A 136 8.07 -6.22 -1.72
N ALA A 137 8.11 -5.38 -0.68
CA ALA A 137 7.02 -5.30 0.29
C ALA A 137 5.70 -4.80 -0.32
N LEU A 138 5.77 -3.89 -1.30
CA LEU A 138 4.59 -3.45 -2.05
C LEU A 138 3.96 -4.60 -2.85
N VAL A 139 4.78 -5.43 -3.51
CA VAL A 139 4.31 -6.59 -4.26
C VAL A 139 3.68 -7.62 -3.32
N GLU A 140 4.33 -7.93 -2.19
CA GLU A 140 3.79 -8.85 -1.19
C GLU A 140 2.44 -8.38 -0.64
N TYR A 141 2.33 -7.10 -0.26
CA TYR A 141 1.07 -6.53 0.22
C TYR A 141 -0.02 -6.54 -0.85
N ARG A 142 0.33 -6.19 -2.10
CA ARG A 142 -0.61 -6.24 -3.23
C ARG A 142 -1.18 -7.64 -3.43
N ASP A 143 -0.30 -8.64 -3.47
CA ASP A 143 -0.70 -10.01 -3.73
C ASP A 143 -1.57 -10.55 -2.57
N ALA A 144 -1.24 -10.22 -1.33
CA ALA A 144 -2.06 -10.54 -0.16
C ALA A 144 -3.44 -9.86 -0.18
N VAL A 145 -3.52 -8.58 -0.58
CA VAL A 145 -4.80 -7.87 -0.74
C VAL A 145 -5.65 -8.50 -1.85
N HIS A 146 -5.05 -8.88 -2.98
CA HIS A 146 -5.78 -9.55 -4.06
C HIS A 146 -6.31 -10.93 -3.65
N GLU A 147 -5.50 -11.71 -2.93
CA GLU A 147 -5.92 -13.00 -2.36
C GLU A 147 -7.06 -12.80 -1.35
N TYR A 148 -6.94 -11.80 -0.48
CA TYR A 148 -7.96 -11.45 0.51
C TYR A 148 -9.30 -11.08 -0.14
N VAL A 149 -9.28 -10.17 -1.10
CA VAL A 149 -10.47 -9.75 -1.87
C VAL A 149 -11.11 -10.97 -2.54
N SER A 150 -10.31 -11.78 -3.24
CA SER A 150 -10.82 -12.93 -3.99
C SER A 150 -11.41 -14.00 -3.08
N ALA A 151 -10.72 -14.32 -1.97
CA ALA A 151 -11.19 -15.31 -1.01
C ALA A 151 -12.50 -14.87 -0.34
N PHE A 152 -12.62 -13.58 0.00
CA PHE A 152 -13.87 -13.02 0.54
C PHE A 152 -15.01 -13.11 -0.47
N GLU A 153 -14.82 -12.68 -1.71
CA GLU A 153 -15.87 -12.70 -2.74
C GLU A 153 -16.35 -14.13 -3.04
N ILE A 154 -15.45 -15.11 -3.06
CA ILE A 154 -15.80 -16.52 -3.23
C ILE A 154 -16.61 -17.04 -2.02
N ALA A 155 -16.17 -16.73 -0.80
CA ALA A 155 -16.86 -17.13 0.41
C ALA A 155 -18.27 -16.49 0.50
N GLU A 156 -18.37 -15.20 0.18
CA GLU A 156 -19.62 -14.44 0.21
C GLU A 156 -20.61 -14.95 -0.85
N ALA A 157 -20.14 -15.21 -2.07
CA ALA A 157 -20.98 -15.78 -3.12
C ALA A 157 -21.55 -17.15 -2.72
N GLU A 158 -20.74 -18.02 -2.13
CA GLU A 158 -21.20 -19.33 -1.65
C GLU A 158 -22.15 -19.19 -0.46
N ALA A 159 -21.86 -18.29 0.48
CA ALA A 159 -22.74 -18.02 1.60
C ALA A 159 -24.10 -17.48 1.14
N ILE A 160 -24.13 -16.61 0.12
CA ILE A 160 -25.38 -16.12 -0.49
C ILE A 160 -26.13 -17.23 -1.20
N ARG A 161 -25.42 -18.15 -1.87
CA ARG A 161 -26.02 -19.30 -2.56
C ARG A 161 -26.68 -20.28 -1.58
N ARG A 162 -26.01 -20.56 -0.46
CA ARG A 162 -26.50 -21.51 0.55
C ARG A 162 -27.51 -20.88 1.51
N ARG A 163 -27.29 -19.64 1.94
CA ARG A 163 -28.05 -19.00 3.03
C ARG A 163 -28.15 -19.94 4.25
N ARG A 164 -29.35 -20.41 4.56
CA ARG A 164 -29.68 -21.34 5.65
C ARG A 164 -29.94 -22.77 5.17
N SER A 165 -29.57 -23.12 3.94
CA SER A 165 -29.85 -24.45 3.34
C SER A 165 -29.21 -25.61 4.09
N ASP A 166 -28.10 -25.34 4.78
CA ASP A 166 -27.34 -26.37 5.51
C ASP A 166 -28.00 -26.71 6.87
N PHE A 167 -29.06 -25.99 7.25
CA PHE A 167 -29.87 -26.22 8.44
C PHE A 167 -31.17 -26.95 8.10
N THR A 168 -31.62 -27.83 9.00
CA THR A 168 -32.94 -28.47 8.90
C THR A 168 -34.08 -27.46 9.05
N ALA A 169 -35.29 -27.83 8.65
CA ALA A 169 -36.45 -26.94 8.73
C ALA A 169 -36.74 -26.46 10.17
N ASP A 170 -36.56 -27.33 11.17
CA ASP A 170 -36.72 -26.96 12.58
C ASP A 170 -35.66 -25.94 13.03
N GLU A 171 -34.40 -26.16 12.65
CA GLU A 171 -33.30 -25.25 12.96
C GLU A 171 -33.48 -23.88 12.28
N GLN A 172 -33.96 -23.85 11.04
CA GLN A 172 -34.30 -22.60 10.34
C GLN A 172 -35.42 -21.84 11.07
N GLN A 173 -36.42 -22.55 11.60
CA GLN A 173 -37.50 -21.94 12.39
C GLN A 173 -36.99 -21.42 13.74
N ARG A 174 -36.09 -22.15 14.42
CA ARG A 174 -35.39 -21.70 15.62
C ARG A 174 -34.61 -20.40 15.37
N MET A 175 -33.87 -20.34 14.26
CA MET A 175 -33.14 -19.13 13.85
C MET A 175 -34.08 -17.96 13.55
N ALA A 176 -35.21 -18.19 12.87
CA ALA A 176 -36.20 -17.15 12.60
C ALA A 176 -36.81 -16.60 13.91
N ARG A 177 -37.15 -17.47 14.88
CA ARG A 177 -37.60 -17.03 16.21
C ARG A 177 -36.52 -16.24 16.95
N ALA A 178 -35.28 -16.70 16.90
CA ALA A 178 -34.16 -15.98 17.50
C ALA A 178 -33.99 -14.59 16.89
N GLN A 179 -34.09 -14.45 15.56
CA GLN A 179 -34.01 -13.16 14.87
C GLN A 179 -35.10 -12.19 15.35
N SER A 180 -36.36 -12.63 15.47
CA SER A 180 -37.45 -11.80 16.01
C SER A 180 -37.20 -11.39 17.46
N LEU A 181 -36.67 -12.30 18.29
CA LEU A 181 -36.33 -12.01 19.69
C LEU A 181 -35.15 -11.03 19.80
N LEU A 182 -34.15 -11.12 18.93
CA LEU A 182 -33.02 -10.19 18.90
C LEU A 182 -33.45 -8.80 18.42
N HIS A 183 -34.39 -8.72 17.48
CA HIS A 183 -35.00 -7.47 17.09
C HIS A 183 -35.72 -6.80 18.28
N LEU A 184 -36.53 -7.55 19.04
CA LEU A 184 -37.16 -7.05 20.27
C LEU A 184 -36.12 -6.64 21.32
N ALA A 185 -35.02 -7.39 21.47
CA ALA A 185 -33.93 -7.05 22.39
C ALA A 185 -33.17 -5.78 22.01
N GLN A 186 -33.33 -5.29 20.78
CA GLN A 186 -32.73 -4.07 20.26
C GLN A 186 -33.72 -2.91 20.15
N ASP A 187 -35.00 -3.14 20.44
CA ASP A 187 -36.07 -2.14 20.31
C ASP A 187 -36.06 -1.16 21.49
N ASP A 188 -35.87 0.12 21.20
CA ASP A 188 -35.84 1.18 22.21
C ASP A 188 -37.21 1.41 22.88
N ALA A 189 -38.31 1.01 22.24
CA ALA A 189 -39.66 1.11 22.80
C ALA A 189 -39.99 0.01 23.83
N ALA A 190 -39.25 -1.09 23.83
CA ALA A 190 -39.43 -2.19 24.78
C ALA A 190 -38.81 -1.85 26.14
N THR A 191 -39.36 -2.41 27.22
CA THR A 191 -38.77 -2.23 28.55
C THR A 191 -37.44 -2.99 28.68
N ARG A 192 -36.60 -2.57 29.63
CA ARG A 192 -35.30 -3.23 29.90
C ARG A 192 -35.45 -4.73 30.19
N GLU A 193 -36.45 -5.10 30.99
CA GLU A 193 -36.70 -6.50 31.36
C GLU A 193 -37.16 -7.32 30.14
N GLU A 194 -38.03 -6.78 29.30
CA GLU A 194 -38.44 -7.42 28.05
C GLU A 194 -37.26 -7.66 27.12
N ARG A 195 -36.35 -6.68 26.97
CA ARG A 195 -35.15 -6.84 26.15
C ARG A 195 -34.19 -7.89 26.69
N GLN A 196 -33.96 -7.92 28.00
CA GLN A 196 -33.13 -8.94 28.65
C GLN A 196 -33.72 -10.34 28.48
N ASN A 197 -35.03 -10.48 28.70
CA ASN A 197 -35.73 -11.74 28.50
C ASN A 197 -35.71 -12.19 27.04
N ALA A 198 -35.91 -11.27 26.10
CA ALA A 198 -35.83 -11.54 24.67
C ALA A 198 -34.42 -11.99 24.26
N TYR A 199 -33.37 -11.31 24.72
CA TYR A 199 -31.99 -11.68 24.47
C TYR A 199 -31.64 -13.06 25.04
N ALA A 200 -32.05 -13.35 26.28
CA ALA A 200 -31.83 -14.64 26.91
C ALA A 200 -32.54 -15.78 26.16
N ARG A 201 -33.77 -15.55 25.68
CA ARG A 201 -34.51 -16.52 24.87
C ARG A 201 -33.88 -16.72 23.49
N ALA A 202 -33.47 -15.66 22.82
CA ALA A 202 -32.78 -15.74 21.54
C ALA A 202 -31.49 -16.56 21.64
N SER A 203 -30.71 -16.32 22.70
CA SER A 203 -29.46 -17.04 22.96
C SER A 203 -29.72 -18.55 23.15
N LYS A 204 -30.83 -18.93 23.78
CA LYS A 204 -31.25 -20.34 23.90
C LYS A 204 -31.65 -20.95 22.56
N GLU A 205 -32.38 -20.21 21.72
CA GLU A 205 -32.80 -20.68 20.40
C GLU A 205 -31.60 -20.93 19.47
N LEU A 206 -30.59 -20.05 19.50
CA LEU A 206 -29.36 -20.17 18.70
C LEU A 206 -28.36 -21.19 19.26
N ASN A 207 -28.53 -21.64 20.50
CA ASN A 207 -27.59 -22.55 21.14
C ASN A 207 -27.45 -23.85 20.33
N GLY A 208 -26.19 -24.22 20.06
CA GLY A 208 -25.84 -25.38 19.23
C GLY A 208 -25.99 -25.18 17.72
N LEU A 209 -26.55 -24.05 17.26
CA LEU A 209 -26.68 -23.72 15.83
C LEU A 209 -25.60 -22.74 15.40
N ILE A 210 -25.55 -21.59 16.07
CA ILE A 210 -24.67 -20.47 15.70
C ILE A 210 -24.14 -19.81 16.98
N ALA A 211 -22.83 -19.59 17.03
CA ALA A 211 -22.21 -18.78 18.06
C ALA A 211 -22.22 -17.31 17.64
N LEU A 212 -22.87 -16.45 18.42
CA LEU A 212 -22.86 -15.01 18.16
C LEU A 212 -21.45 -14.42 18.34
N PRO A 213 -20.91 -13.67 17.36
CA PRO A 213 -19.66 -12.96 17.48
C PRO A 213 -19.63 -12.04 18.70
N ALA A 214 -18.44 -11.92 19.31
CA ALA A 214 -18.21 -11.00 20.42
C ALA A 214 -18.67 -9.55 20.14
N PRO A 215 -18.39 -8.94 18.97
CA PRO A 215 -18.82 -7.57 18.71
C PRO A 215 -20.35 -7.42 18.63
N ALA A 216 -21.07 -8.33 17.96
CA ALA A 216 -22.54 -8.32 17.94
C ALA A 216 -23.15 -8.43 19.34
N ARG A 217 -22.65 -9.36 20.16
CA ARG A 217 -23.10 -9.54 21.54
C ARG A 217 -22.85 -8.30 22.40
N ALA A 218 -21.64 -7.77 22.36
CA ALA A 218 -21.29 -6.54 23.10
C ALA A 218 -22.15 -5.35 22.66
N GLY A 219 -22.50 -5.26 21.37
CA GLY A 219 -23.41 -4.26 20.85
C GLY A 219 -24.82 -4.33 21.46
N ILE A 220 -25.39 -5.53 21.57
CA ILE A 220 -26.70 -5.73 22.22
C ILE A 220 -26.62 -5.43 23.71
N GLU A 221 -25.65 -6.00 24.41
CA GLU A 221 -25.48 -5.83 25.85
C GLU A 221 -25.33 -4.35 26.22
N ARG A 222 -24.56 -3.58 25.44
CA ARG A 222 -24.45 -2.12 25.61
C ARG A 222 -25.78 -1.39 25.41
N ARG A 223 -26.63 -1.76 24.44
CA ARG A 223 -27.96 -1.12 24.30
C ARG A 223 -28.89 -1.48 25.45
N ILE A 224 -28.87 -2.74 25.88
CA ILE A 224 -29.64 -3.18 27.03
C ILE A 224 -29.22 -2.43 28.30
N ALA A 225 -27.92 -2.17 28.48
CA ALA A 225 -27.35 -1.47 29.62
C ALA A 225 -27.39 0.06 29.52
N GLY A 226 -27.25 0.65 28.33
CA GLY A 226 -27.12 2.10 28.12
C GLY A 226 -28.37 2.90 28.47
N GLN A 227 -29.55 2.27 28.54
CA GLN A 227 -30.75 2.90 29.10
C GLN A 227 -30.80 2.88 30.65
N ILE A 228 -29.72 2.49 31.32
CA ILE A 228 -29.61 2.57 32.79
C ILE A 228 -29.02 3.93 33.23
N GLU A 229 -28.29 4.61 32.34
CA GLU A 229 -27.55 5.85 32.65
C GLU A 229 -28.22 7.14 32.11
N ALA A 230 -29.33 7.02 31.37
CA ALA A 230 -30.11 8.14 30.84
C ALA A 230 -31.49 8.19 31.51
#